data_AF-A0A6C0BNM1-F1
#
_entry.id   AF-A0A6C0BNM1-F1
#
_cell.length_a   1.000
_cell.length_b   1.000
_cell.length_c   1.000
_cell.angle_alpha   90.00
_cell.angle_beta   90.00
_cell.angle_gamma   90.00
#
_symmetry.space_group_name_H-M   'P 1'
#
loop_
_entity.id
_entity.type
_entity.pdbx_description
1 polymer ?
#
loop_
_entity_poly.entity_id
_entity_poly.type
_entity_poly.pdbx_seq_one_letter_code
_entity_poly.pdbx_strand_id
1 'polypeptide(L)'
;MWLMLDEIIKNPSSMIKYKFIMRVIGAYGLIQVFAQDIGIPSGCDQARFMHKIYVQIIVFTSVAFAVTDDFLQSFLGTMLYFFLKYTLSSNVTNDVCFPTKIQIDKCGDDQS
;
A
#
# COMPACT_ATOMS: atom_id res chain seq x y z
N MET A 1 7.68 20.16 -1.96
CA MET A 1 6.54 21.03 -1.56
C MET A 1 6.33 22.15 -2.57
N TRP A 2 7.34 23.00 -2.84
CA TRP A 2 7.24 24.09 -3.84
C TRP A 2 6.98 23.61 -5.29
N LEU A 3 7.66 22.55 -5.74
CA LEU A 3 7.46 21.98 -7.08
C LEU A 3 6.06 21.37 -7.31
N MET A 4 5.42 20.90 -6.24
CA MET A 4 4.07 20.32 -6.31
C MET A 4 3.01 21.44 -6.41
N LEU A 5 3.25 22.57 -5.74
CA LEU A 5 2.41 23.76 -5.79
C LEU A 5 2.44 24.43 -7.18
N ASP A 6 3.62 24.51 -7.82
CA ASP A 6 3.76 25.09 -9.16
C ASP A 6 3.02 24.28 -10.23
N GLU A 7 3.02 22.95 -10.12
CA GLU A 7 2.34 22.06 -11.07
C GLU A 7 0.81 22.07 -10.87
N ILE A 8 0.35 22.31 -9.64
CA ILE A 8 -1.06 22.46 -9.25
C ILE A 8 -1.67 23.77 -9.78
N ILE A 9 -0.94 24.89 -9.71
CA ILE A 9 -1.41 26.19 -10.20
C ILE A 9 -1.50 26.20 -11.73
N LYS A 10 -0.59 25.49 -12.40
CA LYS A 10 -0.49 25.48 -13.87
C LYS A 10 -1.52 24.58 -14.56
N ASN A 11 -2.11 23.60 -13.87
CA ASN A 11 -3.08 22.69 -14.48
C ASN A 11 -4.08 22.08 -13.47
N PRO A 12 -5.28 22.66 -13.26
CA PRO A 12 -6.25 22.15 -12.28
C PRO A 12 -6.74 20.73 -12.59
N SER A 13 -6.62 20.27 -13.85
CA SER A 13 -6.96 18.91 -14.26
C SER A 13 -5.98 17.85 -13.74
N SER A 14 -4.71 18.21 -13.46
CA SER A 14 -3.71 17.29 -12.92
C SER A 14 -4.04 16.91 -11.47
N MET A 15 -4.53 17.87 -10.68
CA MET A 15 -4.92 17.65 -9.30
C MET A 15 -6.11 16.69 -9.19
N ILE A 16 -7.09 16.83 -10.08
CA ILE A 16 -8.25 15.92 -10.16
C ILE A 16 -7.79 14.50 -10.52
N LYS A 17 -6.89 14.37 -11.50
CA LYS A 17 -6.33 13.07 -11.92
C LYS A 17 -5.54 12.39 -10.80
N TYR A 18 -4.71 13.16 -10.09
CA TYR A 18 -3.91 12.65 -8.97
C TYR A 18 -4.80 12.11 -7.83
N LYS A 19 -5.81 12.90 -7.42
CA LYS A 19 -6.76 12.49 -6.39
C LYS A 19 -7.51 11.23 -6.79
N PHE A 20 -7.95 11.16 -8.04
CA PHE A 20 -8.62 9.98 -8.59
C PHE A 20 -7.73 8.73 -8.53
N ILE A 21 -6.49 8.82 -9.00
CA ILE A 21 -5.54 7.70 -9.00
C ILE A 21 -5.27 7.21 -7.57
N MET A 22 -5.01 8.12 -6.63
CA MET A 22 -4.79 7.76 -5.23
C MET A 22 -5.99 7.05 -4.62
N ARG A 23 -7.22 7.52 -4.89
CA ARG A 23 -8.44 6.89 -4.40
C ARG A 23 -8.64 5.49 -5.01
N VAL A 24 -8.30 5.29 -6.28
CA VAL A 24 -8.35 3.97 -6.93
C VAL A 24 -7.36 2.99 -6.27
N ILE A 25 -6.11 3.42 -6.05
CA ILE A 25 -5.09 2.59 -5.39
C ILE A 25 -5.49 2.28 -3.94
N GLY A 26 -6.03 3.27 -3.22
CA GLY A 26 -6.55 3.10 -1.86
C GLY A 26 -7.70 2.10 -1.81
N ALA A 27 -8.68 2.22 -2.73
CA ALA A 27 -9.78 1.28 -2.82
C ALA A 27 -9.30 -0.14 -3.13
N TYR A 28 -8.33 -0.32 -4.03
CA TYR A 28 -7.71 -1.61 -4.29
C TYR A 28 -7.06 -2.21 -3.02
N GLY A 29 -6.34 -1.41 -2.24
CA GLY A 29 -5.75 -1.85 -0.97
C GLY A 29 -6.79 -2.37 0.02
N LEU A 30 -7.92 -1.67 0.16
CA LEU A 30 -9.05 -2.11 1.01
C LEU A 30 -9.69 -3.40 0.49
N ILE A 31 -9.94 -3.49 -0.82
CA ILE A 31 -10.52 -4.69 -1.45
C ILE A 31 -9.59 -5.89 -1.24
N GLN A 32 -8.27 -5.70 -1.34
CA GLN A 32 -7.31 -6.77 -1.14
C GLN A 32 -7.32 -7.31 0.30
N VAL A 33 -7.41 -6.44 1.30
CA VAL A 33 -7.53 -6.87 2.71
C VAL A 33 -8.84 -7.61 2.92
N PHE A 34 -9.95 -7.09 2.38
CA PHE A 34 -11.25 -7.75 2.45
C PHE A 34 -11.24 -9.12 1.78
N ALA A 35 -10.64 -9.24 0.58
CA ALA A 35 -10.51 -10.49 -0.15
C ALA A 35 -9.73 -11.55 0.65
N GLN A 36 -8.67 -11.15 1.34
CA GLN A 36 -7.90 -12.04 2.22
C GLN A 36 -8.72 -12.50 3.44
N ASP A 37 -9.51 -11.60 4.03
CA ASP A 37 -10.35 -11.90 5.20
C ASP A 37 -11.45 -12.93 4.88
N ILE A 38 -12.04 -12.86 3.67
CA ILE A 38 -13.03 -13.84 3.20
C ILE A 38 -12.40 -15.09 2.53
N GLY A 39 -11.07 -15.19 2.51
CA GLY A 39 -10.35 -16.36 2.01
C GLY A 39 -10.23 -16.46 0.48
N ILE A 40 -10.37 -15.37 -0.26
CA ILE A 40 -10.08 -15.34 -1.70
C ILE A 40 -8.56 -15.33 -1.91
N PRO A 41 -7.97 -16.38 -2.51
CA PRO A 41 -6.54 -16.45 -2.71
C PRO A 41 -6.09 -15.43 -3.77
N SER A 42 -5.03 -14.68 -3.49
CA SER A 42 -4.34 -13.86 -4.47
C SER A 42 -3.34 -14.71 -5.26
N GLY A 43 -3.17 -14.43 -6.57
CA GLY A 43 -2.15 -15.10 -7.37
C GLY A 43 -0.73 -14.85 -6.84
N CYS A 44 0.18 -15.79 -7.08
CA CYS A 44 1.57 -15.74 -6.59
C CYS A 44 2.31 -14.46 -7.02
N ASP A 45 2.14 -14.02 -8.28
CA ASP A 45 2.76 -12.79 -8.79
C ASP A 45 2.18 -11.53 -8.15
N GLN A 46 0.86 -11.52 -7.89
CA GLN A 46 0.20 -10.42 -7.18
C GLN A 46 0.71 -10.32 -5.75
N ALA A 47 0.84 -11.45 -5.05
CA ALA A 47 1.40 -11.50 -3.71
C ALA A 47 2.86 -11.03 -3.69
N ARG A 48 3.69 -11.50 -4.63
CA ARG A 48 5.10 -11.10 -4.76
C ARG A 48 5.25 -9.60 -5.04
N PHE A 49 4.39 -9.04 -5.91
CA PHE A 49 4.37 -7.60 -6.18
C PHE A 49 3.98 -6.79 -4.93
N MET A 50 2.93 -7.21 -4.24
CA MET A 50 2.41 -6.54 -3.03
C MET A 50 3.32 -6.70 -1.80
N HIS A 51 4.22 -7.67 -1.78
CA HIS A 51 5.19 -7.85 -0.70
C HIS A 51 6.34 -6.82 -0.74
N LYS A 52 6.54 -6.11 -1.87
CA LYS A 52 7.60 -5.09 -1.97
C LYS A 52 7.29 -3.91 -1.05
N ILE A 53 8.24 -3.54 -0.20
CA ILE A 53 8.08 -2.45 0.79
C ILE A 53 7.60 -1.13 0.17
N TYR A 54 8.14 -0.76 -1.00
CA TYR A 54 7.73 0.46 -1.71
C TYR A 54 6.27 0.40 -2.15
N VAL A 55 5.79 -0.76 -2.61
CA VAL A 55 4.39 -0.96 -3.01
C VAL A 55 3.49 -0.86 -1.77
N GLN A 56 3.89 -1.44 -0.64
CA GLN A 56 3.14 -1.32 0.61
C GLN A 56 3.05 0.14 1.06
N ILE A 57 4.15 0.91 1.03
CA ILE A 57 4.12 2.34 1.40
C ILE A 57 3.16 3.12 0.50
N ILE A 58 3.19 2.87 -0.82
CA ILE A 58 2.30 3.54 -1.79
C ILE A 58 0.84 3.19 -1.49
N VAL A 59 0.52 1.91 -1.32
CA VAL A 59 -0.86 1.45 -1.09
C VAL A 59 -1.39 1.96 0.25
N PHE A 60 -0.62 1.86 1.34
CA PHE A 60 -1.04 2.37 2.65
C PHE A 60 -1.22 3.90 2.65
N THR A 61 -0.31 4.62 1.99
CA THR A 61 -0.44 6.08 1.82
C THR A 61 -1.70 6.42 1.02
N SER A 62 -2.01 5.64 -0.03
CA SER A 62 -3.21 5.83 -0.85
C SER A 62 -4.50 5.53 -0.10
N VAL A 63 -4.50 4.50 0.77
CA VAL A 63 -5.63 4.18 1.66
C VAL A 63 -5.85 5.29 2.67
N ALA A 64 -4.80 5.75 3.35
CA ALA A 64 -4.89 6.86 4.27
C ALA A 64 -5.35 8.15 3.56
N PHE A 65 -4.89 8.37 2.33
CA PHE A 65 -5.32 9.50 1.50
C PHE A 65 -6.80 9.47 1.15
N ALA A 66 -7.35 8.28 0.89
CA ALA A 66 -8.78 8.13 0.62
C ALA A 66 -9.66 8.56 1.80
N VAL A 67 -9.13 8.60 3.02
CA VAL A 67 -9.82 9.01 4.24
C VAL A 67 -9.53 10.46 4.62
N THR A 68 -8.28 10.91 4.49
CA THR A 68 -7.86 12.24 4.98
C THR A 68 -7.87 13.33 3.92
N ASP A 69 -7.91 13.00 2.62
CA ASP A 69 -7.82 13.92 1.48
C ASP A 69 -6.57 14.84 1.43
N ASP A 70 -5.63 14.68 2.38
CA ASP A 70 -4.35 15.37 2.48
C ASP A 70 -3.17 14.38 2.35
N PHE A 71 -2.34 14.54 1.31
CA PHE A 71 -1.25 13.63 1.01
C PHE A 71 -0.15 13.59 2.07
N LEU A 72 0.23 14.74 2.62
CA LEU A 72 1.34 14.81 3.56
C LEU A 72 0.93 14.17 4.89
N GLN A 73 -0.31 14.40 5.32
CA GLN A 73 -0.88 13.75 6.49
C GLN A 73 -0.96 12.23 6.30
N SER A 74 -1.41 11.75 5.14
CA SER A 74 -1.47 10.32 4.84
C SER A 74 -0.10 9.66 4.79
N PHE A 75 0.88 10.34 4.20
CA PHE A 75 2.24 9.82 4.09
C PHE A 75 2.92 9.75 5.46
N LEU A 76 2.79 10.81 6.28
CA LEU A 76 3.32 10.81 7.65
C LEU A 76 2.65 9.74 8.51
N GLY A 77 1.33 9.56 8.39
CA GLY A 77 0.60 8.49 9.07
C GLY A 77 1.11 7.09 8.67
N THR A 78 1.37 6.90 7.38
CA THR A 78 1.94 5.64 6.86
C THR A 78 3.37 5.42 7.35
N MET A 79 4.20 6.45 7.37
CA MET A 79 5.56 6.38 7.93
C MET A 79 5.54 6.06 9.41
N LEU A 80 4.63 6.67 10.19
CA LEU A 80 4.44 6.35 11.60
C LEU A 80 4.05 4.88 11.80
N TYR A 81 3.12 4.36 10.99
CA TYR A 81 2.75 2.93 11.02
C TYR A 81 3.97 2.02 10.81
N PHE A 82 4.76 2.27 9.76
CA PHE A 82 5.93 1.46 9.47
C PHE A 82 7.04 1.63 10.50
N PHE A 83 7.24 2.84 11.02
CA PHE A 83 8.17 3.09 12.11
C PHE A 83 7.80 2.28 13.34
N LEU A 84 6.54 2.32 13.77
CA LEU A 84 6.07 1.50 14.90
C LEU A 84 6.22 0.00 14.61
N LYS A 85 5.85 -0.44 13.40
CA LYS A 85 5.96 -1.83 12.97
C LYS A 85 7.40 -2.34 12.99
N TYR A 86 8.40 -1.55 12.59
CA TYR A 86 9.79 -2.00 12.52
C TYR A 86 10.62 -1.68 13.77
N THR A 87 10.29 -0.62 14.50
CA THR A 87 11.04 -0.19 15.69
C THR A 87 10.50 -0.78 16.98
N LEU A 88 9.18 -0.94 17.12
CA LEU A 88 8.57 -1.50 18.34
C LEU A 88 8.25 -2.99 18.24
N SER A 89 7.95 -3.49 17.04
CA SER A 89 7.81 -4.93 16.82
C SER A 89 9.21 -5.50 16.55
N SER A 90 9.89 -5.98 17.61
CA SER A 90 11.23 -6.57 17.56
C SER A 90 11.32 -7.84 16.69
N ASN A 91 11.13 -7.74 15.38
CA ASN A 91 11.16 -8.84 14.38
C ASN A 91 10.25 -10.04 14.67
N VAL A 92 9.41 -10.01 15.72
CA VAL A 92 8.38 -11.02 15.97
C VAL A 92 7.11 -10.57 15.26
N THR A 93 7.01 -10.90 13.99
CA THR A 93 5.80 -10.66 13.20
C THR A 93 4.75 -11.70 13.57
N ASN A 94 3.60 -11.28 14.12
CA ASN A 94 2.41 -12.13 14.08
C ASN A 94 2.00 -12.31 12.62
N ASP A 95 1.74 -13.55 12.20
CA ASP A 95 1.20 -13.88 10.87
C ASP A 95 -0.21 -13.28 10.72
N VAL A 96 -0.28 -12.00 10.38
CA VAL A 96 -1.55 -11.34 10.07
C VAL A 96 -1.39 -10.51 8.79
N CYS A 97 -2.18 -10.89 7.79
CA CYS A 97 -2.45 -10.17 6.53
C CYS A 97 -1.33 -9.99 5.50
N PHE A 98 -0.16 -10.63 5.64
CA PHE A 98 0.77 -10.77 4.52
C PHE A 98 1.40 -12.15 4.51
N PRO A 99 1.38 -12.87 3.37
CA PRO A 99 2.05 -14.16 3.29
C PRO A 99 3.53 -13.98 3.62
N THR A 100 4.02 -14.80 4.54
CA THR A 100 5.43 -14.85 4.94
C THR A 100 6.27 -15.16 3.71
N LYS A 101 7.53 -14.68 3.65
CA LYS A 101 8.44 -14.93 2.50
C LYS A 101 8.46 -16.40 2.06
N ILE A 102 8.40 -17.32 3.02
CA ILE A 102 8.36 -18.78 2.83
C ILE A 102 7.13 -19.23 2.00
N GLN A 103 5.96 -18.62 2.19
CA GLN A 103 4.75 -18.95 1.42
C GLN A 103 4.81 -18.43 -0.01
N ILE A 104 5.49 -17.29 -0.24
CA ILE A 104 5.68 -16.71 -1.57
C ILE A 104 6.75 -17.48 -2.36
N ASP A 105 7.78 -18.00 -1.69
CA ASP A 105 8.83 -18.79 -2.33
C ASP A 105 8.31 -20.17 -2.77
N LYS A 106 7.46 -20.83 -1.96
CA LYS A 106 6.78 -22.09 -2.36
C LYS A 106 5.91 -21.94 -3.61
N CYS A 107 5.35 -20.75 -3.81
CA CYS A 107 4.58 -20.37 -5.00
C CYS A 107 5.42 -20.40 -6.30
N GLY A 108 6.76 -20.41 -6.22
CA GLY A 108 7.67 -20.51 -7.36
C GLY A 108 8.18 -21.94 -7.66
N ASP A 109 8.02 -22.88 -6.73
CA ASP A 109 8.52 -24.26 -6.88
C ASP A 109 7.48 -25.21 -7.51
N ASP A 110 6.19 -24.85 -7.55
CA ASP A 110 5.13 -25.61 -8.23
C ASP A 110 5.10 -25.39 -9.77
N GLN A 111 6.22 -24.96 -10.37
CA GLN A 111 6.40 -24.85 -11.82
C GLN A 111 7.58 -25.68 -12.38
N SER A 112 8.02 -26.73 -11.66
CA SER A 112 8.95 -27.73 -12.22
C SER A 112 8.31 -29.11 -12.36
#